data_AF-A0A924BNX2-F1
#
_entry.id   AF-A0A924BNX2-F1
#
_cell.length_a   1.000
_cell.length_b   1.000
_cell.length_c   1.000
_cell.angle_alpha   90.00
_cell.angle_beta   90.00
_cell.angle_gamma   90.00
#
_symmetry.space_group_name_H-M   'P 1'
#
loop_
_entity.id
_entity.type
_entity.pdbx_description
1 polymer ?
#
loop_
_entity_poly.entity_id
_entity_poly.type
_entity_poly.pdbx_seq_one_letter_code
_entity_poly.pdbx_strand_id
1 'polypeptide(L)'
;MKTDYSGPIKTGAIRTLAAFALTAVCAASTWALPVFTFNPAGASTPLAGSTLTADNIIVSNFSHVSVDSGTGAFTDTGFLSVQSFQLLGAVSPSVGLNSTYGLYISFSATGMQTPGNLLTDFTHGSFATLDFTLWGFNGAPASFGFDGANNPTTSAIGAIALAHGGLLQGSVSTAPAFNGTSGSFVPSANATTTFAPAAGEAGFFANPTTFYNLAFAAFTNTVSQVEVISSTEFRIRQGGGAFNFGITPVPEPETYALMLAGLGAITFVARRRRA
;
A
#
# COMPACT_ATOMS: atom_id res chain seq x y z
N MET A 1 61.07 62.54 -11.27
CA MET A 1 61.89 61.97 -10.18
C MET A 1 61.67 60.47 -10.21
N LYS A 2 62.74 59.71 -10.45
CA LYS A 2 62.73 58.28 -10.73
C LYS A 2 62.92 57.52 -9.41
N THR A 3 62.10 56.51 -9.13
CA THR A 3 62.44 55.41 -8.22
C THR A 3 61.61 54.18 -8.60
N ASP A 4 62.29 53.21 -9.21
CA ASP A 4 61.88 51.81 -9.37
C ASP A 4 61.70 51.12 -8.00
N TYR A 5 60.88 50.06 -7.91
CA TYR A 5 61.25 48.78 -7.25
C TYR A 5 60.18 47.68 -7.47
N SER A 6 60.56 46.69 -8.29
CA SER A 6 60.52 45.24 -8.05
C SER A 6 59.23 44.52 -7.59
N GLY A 7 58.77 43.58 -8.44
CA GLY A 7 58.23 42.29 -8.00
C GLY A 7 57.56 41.48 -9.12
N PRO A 8 58.06 40.29 -9.51
CA PRO A 8 57.36 39.40 -10.41
C PRO A 8 56.52 38.38 -9.61
N ILE A 9 55.23 38.21 -9.93
CA ILE A 9 54.53 36.97 -9.59
C ILE A 9 53.91 36.37 -10.84
N LYS A 10 54.44 35.19 -11.14
CA LYS A 10 54.12 34.25 -12.19
C LYS A 10 52.73 33.62 -11.98
N THR A 11 52.04 33.45 -13.11
CA THR A 11 51.24 32.26 -13.51
C THR A 11 50.01 31.87 -12.67
N GLY A 12 48.83 31.95 -13.30
CA GLY A 12 47.60 31.36 -12.79
C GLY A 12 46.51 31.16 -13.86
N ALA A 13 46.89 30.84 -15.10
CA ALA A 13 45.95 30.24 -16.04
C ALA A 13 45.95 28.71 -15.83
N ILE A 14 44.81 28.07 -16.08
CA ILE A 14 44.51 26.63 -15.93
C ILE A 14 43.84 26.27 -14.61
N ARG A 15 42.55 26.64 -14.47
CA ARG A 15 41.53 25.85 -13.72
C ARG A 15 40.15 26.11 -14.31
N THR A 16 39.91 25.69 -15.54
CA THR A 16 38.55 25.68 -16.10
C THR A 16 38.38 24.52 -17.07
N LEU A 17 38.30 23.30 -16.53
CA LEU A 17 37.83 22.11 -17.26
C LEU A 17 37.60 20.97 -16.25
N ALA A 18 36.53 21.09 -15.46
CA ALA A 18 35.96 19.97 -14.70
C ALA A 18 34.48 20.24 -14.33
N ALA A 19 33.72 20.87 -15.24
CA ALA A 19 32.33 21.26 -15.00
C ALA A 19 31.34 20.66 -16.03
N PHE A 20 31.66 19.51 -16.63
CA PHE A 20 30.81 18.90 -17.68
C PHE A 20 30.57 17.39 -17.58
N ALA A 21 30.73 16.78 -16.40
CA ALA A 21 30.39 15.37 -16.20
C ALA A 21 29.65 15.11 -14.88
N LEU A 22 28.80 16.05 -14.46
CA LEU A 22 27.79 15.82 -13.43
C LEU A 22 26.38 16.02 -14.02
N THR A 23 26.16 15.52 -15.23
CA THR A 23 24.84 14.97 -15.61
C THR A 23 24.77 13.56 -15.03
N ALA A 24 24.88 13.47 -13.70
CA ALA A 24 24.40 12.30 -13.00
C ALA A 24 22.90 12.30 -13.23
N VAL A 25 22.48 11.33 -14.02
CA VAL A 25 21.12 10.81 -14.13
C VAL A 25 20.49 10.87 -12.74
N CYS A 26 19.77 11.95 -12.46
CA CYS A 26 18.67 11.87 -11.52
C CYS A 26 17.66 10.98 -12.24
N ALA A 27 17.81 9.66 -12.06
CA ALA A 27 16.68 8.78 -12.16
C ALA A 27 15.73 9.30 -11.08
N ALA A 28 14.87 10.24 -11.45
CA ALA A 28 13.59 10.35 -10.82
C ALA A 28 13.00 8.95 -11.01
N SER A 29 13.11 8.10 -10.01
CA SER A 29 12.23 6.96 -9.93
C SER A 29 10.84 7.58 -9.82
N THR A 30 10.18 7.76 -10.96
CA THR A 30 8.74 7.89 -10.99
C THR A 30 8.25 6.59 -10.41
N TRP A 31 7.78 6.60 -9.16
CA TRP A 31 7.20 5.44 -8.49
C TRP A 31 5.89 5.10 -9.19
N ALA A 32 5.97 4.47 -10.36
CA ALA A 32 4.82 3.91 -11.04
C ALA A 32 4.33 2.70 -10.24
N LEU A 33 3.01 2.58 -10.08
CA LEU A 33 2.43 1.41 -9.45
C LEU A 33 2.80 0.15 -10.24
N PRO A 34 3.30 -0.91 -9.58
CA PRO A 34 3.64 -2.14 -10.27
C PRO A 34 2.40 -2.78 -10.93
N VAL A 35 2.52 -3.11 -12.21
CA VAL A 35 1.45 -3.76 -12.98
C VAL A 35 1.41 -5.25 -12.61
N PHE A 36 0.21 -5.79 -12.47
CA PHE A 36 -0.08 -7.20 -12.27
C PHE A 36 -1.14 -7.69 -13.25
N THR A 37 -1.16 -9.01 -13.46
CA THR A 37 -2.18 -9.70 -14.23
C THR A 37 -2.79 -10.80 -13.39
N PHE A 38 -4.11 -10.79 -13.24
CA PHE A 38 -4.86 -11.91 -12.71
C PHE A 38 -5.44 -12.76 -13.84
N ASN A 39 -5.46 -14.06 -13.63
CA ASN A 39 -6.10 -15.06 -14.49
C ASN A 39 -7.14 -15.84 -13.67
N PRO A 40 -8.40 -15.37 -13.60
CA PRO A 40 -9.44 -16.04 -12.83
C PRO A 40 -9.59 -17.54 -13.16
N ALA A 41 -9.43 -17.93 -14.43
CA ALA A 41 -9.49 -19.32 -14.86
C ALA A 41 -8.28 -20.17 -14.42
N GLY A 42 -7.20 -19.54 -13.96
CA GLY A 42 -6.00 -20.19 -13.45
C GLY A 42 -6.03 -20.51 -11.95
N ALA A 43 -7.10 -20.13 -11.23
CA ALA A 43 -7.34 -20.61 -9.88
C ALA A 43 -7.55 -22.14 -9.85
N SER A 44 -7.26 -22.79 -8.72
CA SER A 44 -7.37 -24.25 -8.61
C SER A 44 -8.80 -24.74 -8.86
N THR A 45 -9.78 -23.96 -8.41
CA THR A 45 -11.17 -24.02 -8.87
C THR A 45 -11.39 -22.82 -9.81
N PRO A 46 -11.44 -23.03 -11.14
CA PRO A 46 -11.51 -21.94 -12.10
C PRO A 46 -12.66 -20.97 -11.83
N LEU A 47 -12.34 -19.69 -11.75
CA LEU A 47 -13.34 -18.63 -11.64
C LEU A 47 -13.84 -18.21 -13.03
N ALA A 48 -15.11 -17.80 -13.12
CA ALA A 48 -15.82 -17.49 -14.37
C ALA A 48 -15.39 -16.17 -15.06
N GLY A 49 -14.22 -15.64 -14.71
CA GLY A 49 -13.67 -14.39 -15.24
C GLY A 49 -12.63 -14.60 -16.34
N SER A 50 -12.34 -13.54 -17.09
CA SER A 50 -11.22 -13.50 -18.03
C SER A 50 -9.97 -12.88 -17.39
N THR A 51 -8.81 -13.15 -18.00
CA THR A 51 -7.56 -12.47 -17.64
C THR A 51 -7.75 -10.95 -17.65
N LEU A 52 -7.21 -10.29 -16.62
CA LEU A 52 -7.24 -8.83 -16.48
C LEU A 52 -5.87 -8.32 -16.05
N THR A 53 -5.50 -7.12 -16.50
CA THR A 53 -4.25 -6.44 -16.13
C THR A 53 -4.57 -5.11 -15.46
N ALA A 54 -3.89 -4.83 -14.36
CA ALA A 54 -4.15 -3.70 -13.48
C ALA A 54 -2.91 -3.30 -12.70
N ASP A 55 -2.91 -2.10 -12.12
CA ASP A 55 -1.90 -1.61 -11.17
C ASP A 55 -2.52 -1.19 -9.83
N ASN A 56 -3.85 -1.20 -9.75
CA ASN A 56 -4.61 -0.85 -8.55
C ASN A 56 -5.94 -1.61 -8.48
N ILE A 57 -6.36 -1.94 -7.26
CA ILE A 57 -7.63 -2.58 -6.94
C ILE A 57 -8.45 -1.60 -6.11
N ILE A 58 -9.66 -1.28 -6.58
CA ILE A 58 -10.61 -0.46 -5.84
C ILE A 58 -11.50 -1.36 -5.00
N VAL A 59 -11.60 -1.06 -3.71
CA VAL A 59 -12.35 -1.86 -2.75
C VAL A 59 -13.35 -1.01 -1.97
N SER A 60 -14.41 -1.67 -1.49
CA SER A 60 -15.36 -1.13 -0.53
C SER A 60 -15.19 -1.83 0.81
N ASN A 61 -15.00 -1.06 1.88
CA ASN A 61 -14.77 -1.55 3.23
C ASN A 61 -16.09 -1.73 4.00
N PHE A 62 -16.23 -2.89 4.63
CA PHE A 62 -17.27 -3.27 5.55
C PHE A 62 -16.61 -3.82 6.82
N SER A 63 -16.39 -2.98 7.82
CA SER A 63 -15.67 -3.39 9.03
C SER A 63 -16.33 -2.93 10.31
N HIS A 64 -16.02 -3.64 11.38
CA HIS A 64 -16.45 -3.37 12.73
C HIS A 64 -15.20 -3.16 13.59
N VAL A 65 -15.14 -1.99 14.23
CA VAL A 65 -14.03 -1.57 15.08
C VAL A 65 -14.52 -1.36 16.50
N SER A 66 -13.80 -1.94 17.46
CA SER A 66 -13.98 -1.69 18.89
C SER A 66 -12.69 -1.15 19.48
N VAL A 67 -12.80 -0.14 20.35
CA VAL A 67 -11.69 0.58 20.97
C VAL A 67 -11.92 0.65 22.47
N ASP A 68 -10.95 0.23 23.27
CA ASP A 68 -10.92 0.55 24.69
C ASP A 68 -10.47 2.01 24.87
N SER A 69 -11.38 2.89 25.26
CA SER A 69 -11.08 4.33 25.45
C SER A 69 -10.05 4.63 26.55
N GLY A 70 -9.84 3.72 27.51
CA GLY A 70 -8.89 3.91 28.61
C GLY A 70 -7.46 3.48 28.25
N THR A 71 -7.34 2.39 27.49
CA THR A 71 -6.02 1.84 27.09
C THR A 71 -5.62 2.21 25.67
N GLY A 72 -6.59 2.55 24.81
CA GLY A 72 -6.40 2.75 23.38
C GLY A 72 -6.23 1.45 22.59
N ALA A 73 -6.36 0.28 23.22
CA ALA A 73 -6.36 -1.00 22.52
C ALA A 73 -7.57 -1.09 21.59
N PHE A 74 -7.39 -1.64 20.40
CA PHE A 74 -8.50 -1.81 19.46
C PHE A 74 -8.47 -3.17 18.75
N THR A 75 -9.64 -3.57 18.27
CA THR A 75 -9.86 -4.67 17.33
C THR A 75 -10.58 -4.14 16.10
N ASP A 76 -10.24 -4.69 14.93
CA ASP A 76 -10.90 -4.38 13.66
C ASP A 76 -11.07 -5.68 12.87
N THR A 77 -12.29 -5.97 12.45
CA THR A 77 -12.61 -7.14 11.64
C THR A 77 -13.52 -6.72 10.51
N GLY A 78 -13.35 -7.31 9.33
CA GLY A 78 -14.15 -6.89 8.20
C GLY A 78 -13.88 -7.57 6.89
N PHE A 79 -14.56 -7.02 5.88
CA PHE A 79 -14.43 -7.40 4.49
C PHE A 79 -14.12 -6.18 3.62
N LEU A 80 -13.25 -6.38 2.64
CA LEU A 80 -13.02 -5.44 1.54
C LEU A 80 -13.55 -6.08 0.26
N SER A 81 -14.71 -5.63 -0.21
CA SER A 81 -15.30 -6.12 -1.47
C SER A 81 -14.62 -5.46 -2.65
N VAL A 82 -14.05 -6.24 -3.58
CA VAL A 82 -13.39 -5.71 -4.79
C VAL A 82 -14.44 -5.17 -5.75
N GLN A 83 -14.38 -3.88 -6.03
CA GLN A 83 -15.34 -3.17 -6.87
C GLN A 83 -14.90 -3.11 -8.33
N SER A 84 -13.62 -2.79 -8.55
CA SER A 84 -13.05 -2.66 -9.89
C SER A 84 -11.54 -2.73 -9.85
N PHE A 85 -10.95 -2.84 -11.03
CA PHE A 85 -9.53 -2.75 -11.26
C PHE A 85 -9.21 -1.49 -12.04
N GLN A 86 -8.02 -0.93 -11.83
CA GLN A 86 -7.53 0.19 -12.62
C GLN A 86 -6.16 -0.13 -13.21
N LEU A 87 -5.88 0.47 -14.37
CA LEU A 87 -4.58 0.47 -15.02
C LEU A 87 -4.28 1.89 -15.47
N LEU A 88 -3.20 2.48 -14.96
CA LEU A 88 -2.77 3.84 -15.28
C LEU A 88 -3.88 4.89 -15.06
N GLY A 89 -4.68 4.68 -14.01
CA GLY A 89 -5.79 5.56 -13.62
C GLY A 89 -7.10 5.37 -14.40
N ALA A 90 -7.13 4.48 -15.41
CA ALA A 90 -8.36 4.11 -16.11
C ALA A 90 -8.95 2.82 -15.56
N VAL A 91 -10.27 2.66 -15.59
CA VAL A 91 -10.93 1.40 -15.22
C VAL A 91 -10.50 0.30 -16.20
N SER A 92 -9.95 -0.79 -15.68
CA SER A 92 -9.55 -1.96 -16.45
C SER A 92 -10.74 -2.91 -16.62
N PRO A 93 -11.03 -3.40 -17.85
CA PRO A 93 -12.12 -4.34 -18.07
C PRO A 93 -11.91 -5.65 -17.30
N SER A 94 -12.84 -5.99 -16.42
CA SER A 94 -12.87 -7.23 -15.66
C SER A 94 -14.16 -8.00 -15.95
N VAL A 95 -14.18 -8.73 -17.07
CA VAL A 95 -15.38 -9.45 -17.54
C VAL A 95 -15.84 -10.45 -16.49
N GLY A 96 -17.07 -10.27 -16.01
CA GLY A 96 -17.71 -11.16 -15.05
C GLY A 96 -17.53 -10.78 -13.57
N LEU A 97 -16.65 -9.82 -13.25
CA LEU A 97 -16.44 -9.38 -11.87
C LEU A 97 -17.74 -8.77 -11.31
N ASN A 98 -18.12 -9.17 -10.11
CA ASN A 98 -19.37 -8.78 -9.44
C ASN A 98 -20.62 -9.11 -10.28
N SER A 99 -20.56 -10.19 -11.07
CA SER A 99 -21.68 -10.70 -11.86
C SER A 99 -21.69 -12.22 -11.93
N THR A 100 -20.63 -12.82 -12.50
CA THR A 100 -20.45 -14.28 -12.64
C THR A 100 -19.42 -14.84 -11.66
N TYR A 101 -18.51 -13.99 -11.17
CA TYR A 101 -17.59 -14.27 -10.08
C TYR A 101 -17.38 -12.99 -9.26
N GLY A 102 -16.83 -13.13 -8.05
CA GLY A 102 -16.46 -12.00 -7.22
C GLY A 102 -15.17 -12.24 -6.45
N LEU A 103 -14.57 -11.15 -5.98
CA LEU A 103 -13.37 -11.16 -5.15
C LEU A 103 -13.62 -10.30 -3.91
N TYR A 104 -13.09 -10.73 -2.78
CA TYR A 104 -13.12 -9.93 -1.55
C TYR A 104 -11.96 -10.31 -0.65
N ILE A 105 -11.59 -9.40 0.25
CA ILE A 105 -10.60 -9.68 1.29
C ILE A 105 -11.35 -9.79 2.61
N SER A 106 -11.08 -10.82 3.41
CA SER A 106 -11.44 -10.83 4.83
C SER A 106 -10.22 -10.45 5.64
N PHE A 107 -10.39 -9.70 6.72
CA PHE A 107 -9.28 -9.36 7.61
C PHE A 107 -9.68 -9.34 9.08
N SER A 108 -8.68 -9.53 9.93
CA SER A 108 -8.76 -9.36 11.37
C SER A 108 -7.49 -8.70 11.86
N ALA A 109 -7.64 -7.68 12.70
CA ALA A 109 -6.54 -6.87 13.18
C ALA A 109 -6.73 -6.46 14.64
N THR A 110 -5.61 -6.21 15.29
CA THR A 110 -5.54 -5.62 16.62
C THR A 110 -4.50 -4.52 16.60
N GLY A 111 -4.58 -3.59 17.55
CA GLY A 111 -3.54 -2.58 17.70
C GLY A 111 -3.76 -1.67 18.88
N MET A 112 -2.97 -0.59 18.87
CA MET A 112 -3.02 0.44 19.88
C MET A 112 -3.16 1.79 19.19
N GLN A 113 -3.95 2.67 19.78
CA GLN A 113 -3.98 4.09 19.47
C GLN A 113 -3.88 4.91 20.75
N THR A 114 -3.69 6.22 20.61
CA THR A 114 -3.80 7.15 21.73
C THR A 114 -5.19 7.01 22.39
N PRO A 115 -5.27 6.77 23.71
CA PRO A 115 -6.54 6.74 24.44
C PRO A 115 -7.32 8.04 24.27
N GLY A 116 -8.64 7.95 24.22
CA GLY A 116 -9.50 9.12 24.01
C GLY A 116 -10.88 8.76 23.51
N ASN A 117 -11.75 9.76 23.44
CA ASN A 117 -13.07 9.66 22.86
C ASN A 117 -12.99 9.94 21.35
N LEU A 118 -13.34 8.94 20.53
CA LEU A 118 -13.28 9.03 19.07
C LEU A 118 -14.10 10.20 18.49
N LEU A 119 -15.09 10.68 19.24
CA LEU A 119 -16.00 11.74 18.82
C LEU A 119 -15.43 13.16 19.02
N THR A 120 -14.44 13.32 19.90
CA THR A 120 -13.92 14.64 20.31
C THR A 120 -12.41 14.76 20.17
N ASP A 121 -11.70 13.64 20.20
CA ASP A 121 -10.25 13.61 20.26
C ASP A 121 -9.67 13.09 18.94
N PHE A 122 -8.54 13.66 18.53
CA PHE A 122 -7.71 13.05 17.49
C PHE A 122 -7.07 11.81 18.07
N THR A 123 -7.21 10.68 17.38
CA THR A 123 -6.46 9.47 17.73
C THR A 123 -5.46 9.10 16.65
N HIS A 124 -4.31 8.59 17.08
CA HIS A 124 -3.29 8.05 16.20
C HIS A 124 -2.77 6.75 16.79
N GLY A 125 -2.48 5.78 15.94
CA GLY A 125 -2.08 4.46 16.39
C GLY A 125 -1.42 3.62 15.31
N SER A 126 -1.14 2.38 15.67
CA SER A 126 -0.57 1.37 14.80
C SER A 126 -1.24 0.03 15.02
N PHE A 127 -1.34 -0.75 13.94
CA PHE A 127 -1.68 -2.16 14.07
C PHE A 127 -0.55 -2.89 14.81
N ALA A 128 -0.93 -3.80 15.71
CA ALA A 128 -0.06 -4.81 16.29
C ALA A 128 -0.14 -6.11 15.48
N THR A 129 -1.33 -6.44 14.97
CA THR A 129 -1.57 -7.55 14.05
C THR A 129 -2.53 -7.10 12.96
N LEU A 130 -2.41 -7.74 11.79
CA LEU A 130 -3.39 -7.70 10.72
C LEU A 130 -3.14 -8.92 9.86
N ASP A 131 -4.09 -9.84 9.86
CA ASP A 131 -4.09 -11.01 8.99
C ASP A 131 -5.21 -10.81 7.96
N PHE A 132 -4.92 -11.12 6.71
CA PHE A 132 -5.92 -11.08 5.65
C PHE A 132 -5.88 -12.31 4.76
N THR A 133 -7.02 -12.58 4.15
CA THR A 133 -7.18 -13.58 3.09
C THR A 133 -7.92 -12.93 1.93
N LEU A 134 -7.34 -13.00 0.73
CA LEU A 134 -8.02 -12.70 -0.53
C LEU A 134 -8.80 -13.94 -0.95
N TRP A 135 -10.09 -13.77 -1.17
CA TRP A 135 -11.04 -14.80 -1.58
C TRP A 135 -11.53 -14.57 -3.00
N GLY A 136 -11.82 -15.67 -3.69
CA GLY A 136 -12.57 -15.66 -4.94
C GLY A 136 -13.73 -16.64 -4.89
N PHE A 137 -14.84 -16.33 -5.57
CA PHE A 137 -16.02 -17.19 -5.64
C PHE A 137 -16.73 -17.03 -6.97
N ASN A 138 -17.45 -18.07 -7.40
CA ASN A 138 -18.32 -18.05 -8.56
C ASN A 138 -19.78 -17.87 -8.15
N GLY A 139 -20.60 -17.34 -9.08
CA GLY A 139 -22.04 -17.22 -8.91
C GLY A 139 -22.50 -15.77 -8.76
N ALA A 140 -23.67 -15.62 -8.16
CA ALA A 140 -24.31 -14.32 -7.99
C ALA A 140 -23.46 -13.35 -7.14
N PRO A 141 -23.61 -12.03 -7.33
CA PRO A 141 -22.88 -11.04 -6.53
C PRO A 141 -23.12 -11.25 -5.04
N ALA A 142 -22.04 -11.25 -4.25
CA ALA A 142 -22.13 -11.31 -2.80
C ALA A 142 -22.56 -9.96 -2.22
N SER A 143 -23.40 -9.99 -1.19
CA SER A 143 -23.67 -8.85 -0.34
C SER A 143 -22.75 -8.87 0.87
N PHE A 144 -22.41 -7.68 1.35
CA PHE A 144 -21.58 -7.46 2.53
C PHE A 144 -22.36 -6.58 3.51
N GLY A 145 -22.31 -6.91 4.79
CA GLY A 145 -23.12 -6.23 5.80
C GLY A 145 -22.73 -6.61 7.21
N PHE A 146 -23.70 -6.53 8.12
CA PHE A 146 -23.52 -6.81 9.53
C PHE A 146 -24.70 -7.64 10.05
N ASP A 147 -24.44 -8.55 10.98
CA ASP A 147 -25.50 -9.26 11.71
C ASP A 147 -26.07 -8.40 12.86
N GLY A 148 -27.01 -8.98 13.63
CA GLY A 148 -27.61 -8.32 14.79
C GLY A 148 -26.64 -8.08 15.96
N ALA A 149 -25.45 -8.67 15.93
CA ALA A 149 -24.39 -8.50 16.92
C ALA A 149 -23.21 -7.67 16.38
N ASN A 150 -23.42 -6.94 15.27
CA ASN A 150 -22.42 -6.07 14.66
C ASN A 150 -21.24 -6.80 14.00
N ASN A 151 -21.27 -8.12 13.89
CA ASN A 151 -20.22 -8.84 13.19
C ASN A 151 -20.36 -8.62 11.68
N PRO A 152 -19.25 -8.33 10.97
CA PRO A 152 -19.27 -8.28 9.52
C PRO A 152 -19.75 -9.62 8.93
N THR A 153 -20.58 -9.56 7.89
CA THR A 153 -21.10 -10.73 7.18
C THR A 153 -20.90 -10.62 5.67
N THR A 154 -20.84 -11.77 5.00
CA THR A 154 -20.82 -11.90 3.54
C THR A 154 -21.79 -12.98 3.10
N SER A 155 -22.47 -12.79 1.97
CA SER A 155 -23.31 -13.81 1.34
C SER A 155 -22.56 -14.66 0.31
N ALA A 156 -21.24 -14.52 0.19
CA ALA A 156 -20.44 -15.32 -0.73
C ALA A 156 -20.53 -16.82 -0.37
N ILE A 157 -20.78 -17.67 -1.37
CA ILE A 157 -20.88 -19.12 -1.22
C ILE A 157 -19.78 -19.77 -2.05
N GLY A 158 -19.15 -20.83 -1.50
CA GLY A 158 -18.13 -21.59 -2.22
C GLY A 158 -16.85 -20.79 -2.48
N ALA A 159 -16.53 -19.82 -1.61
CA ALA A 159 -15.32 -19.03 -1.73
C ALA A 159 -14.06 -19.88 -1.51
N ILE A 160 -13.06 -19.65 -2.34
CA ILE A 160 -11.72 -20.24 -2.24
C ILE A 160 -10.72 -19.17 -1.82
N ALA A 161 -9.77 -19.53 -0.96
CA ALA A 161 -8.69 -18.63 -0.57
C ALA A 161 -7.67 -18.57 -1.70
N LEU A 162 -7.45 -17.39 -2.28
CA LEU A 162 -6.51 -17.14 -3.36
C LEU A 162 -5.14 -16.73 -2.84
N ALA A 163 -5.10 -15.91 -1.80
CA ALA A 163 -3.86 -15.46 -1.16
C ALA A 163 -4.09 -15.09 0.29
N HIS A 164 -3.01 -14.99 1.05
CA HIS A 164 -3.01 -14.55 2.43
C HIS A 164 -1.81 -13.66 2.70
N GLY A 165 -1.85 -12.98 3.84
CA GLY A 165 -0.73 -12.19 4.31
C GLY A 165 -0.95 -11.65 5.71
N GLY A 166 0.14 -11.12 6.25
CA GLY A 166 0.22 -10.62 7.62
C GLY A 166 0.85 -9.23 7.67
N LEU A 167 0.63 -8.52 8.78
CA LEU A 167 1.15 -7.18 9.01
C LEU A 167 2.68 -7.14 8.95
N LEU A 168 3.20 -6.18 8.19
CA LEU A 168 4.59 -5.73 8.34
C LEU A 168 4.63 -4.38 9.06
N GLN A 169 3.78 -3.45 8.63
CA GLN A 169 3.63 -2.14 9.24
C GLN A 169 2.26 -1.58 8.92
N GLY A 170 1.69 -0.77 9.81
CA GLY A 170 0.52 0.02 9.47
C GLY A 170 0.14 0.99 10.57
N SER A 171 -0.61 2.01 10.19
CA SER A 171 -1.09 3.06 11.07
C SER A 171 -2.59 3.24 10.94
N VAL A 172 -3.18 3.72 12.02
CA VAL A 172 -4.59 4.09 12.10
C VAL A 172 -4.71 5.50 12.67
N SER A 173 -5.77 6.21 12.30
CA SER A 173 -6.12 7.45 12.98
C SER A 173 -7.60 7.75 12.85
N THR A 174 -8.13 8.49 13.82
CA THR A 174 -9.44 9.12 13.71
C THR A 174 -9.30 10.64 13.86
N ALA A 175 -10.12 11.36 13.10
CA ALA A 175 -10.25 12.80 13.19
C ALA A 175 -11.71 13.17 13.48
N PRO A 176 -12.00 13.88 14.58
CA PRO A 176 -13.34 14.41 14.83
C PRO A 176 -13.85 15.24 13.65
N ALA A 177 -15.13 15.12 13.32
CA ALA A 177 -15.71 15.86 12.22
C ALA A 177 -15.87 17.35 12.59
N PHE A 178 -15.21 18.25 11.86
CA PHE A 178 -15.24 19.69 12.12
C PHE A 178 -16.56 20.41 11.76
N ASN A 179 -17.52 19.73 11.15
CA ASN A 179 -18.67 20.37 10.50
C ASN A 179 -19.93 20.49 11.38
N GLY A 180 -19.80 20.63 12.70
CA GLY A 180 -20.94 20.84 13.61
C GLY A 180 -21.87 19.64 13.84
N THR A 181 -21.60 18.50 13.20
CA THR A 181 -22.25 17.23 13.54
C THR A 181 -21.61 16.64 14.78
N SER A 182 -22.12 17.01 15.95
CA SER A 182 -21.72 16.40 17.22
C SER A 182 -21.81 14.88 17.13
N GLY A 183 -20.73 14.17 17.49
CA GLY A 183 -20.72 12.71 17.52
C GLY A 183 -20.36 12.02 16.19
N SER A 184 -19.55 12.65 15.33
CA SER A 184 -19.04 12.03 14.10
C SER A 184 -17.52 12.21 13.97
N PHE A 185 -16.88 11.27 13.28
CA PHE A 185 -15.43 11.31 13.00
C PHE A 185 -15.11 10.61 11.67
N VAL A 186 -13.89 10.81 11.20
CA VAL A 186 -13.32 10.24 9.97
C VAL A 186 -12.19 9.29 10.37
N PRO A 187 -12.38 7.96 10.26
CA PRO A 187 -11.31 7.00 10.46
C PRO A 187 -10.53 6.78 9.16
N SER A 188 -9.22 6.64 9.31
CA SER A 188 -8.29 6.29 8.24
C SER A 188 -7.31 5.21 8.72
N ALA A 189 -6.86 4.41 7.76
CA ALA A 189 -5.90 3.35 8.02
C ALA A 189 -5.04 3.10 6.79
N ASN A 190 -3.80 2.70 7.02
CA ASN A 190 -2.89 2.25 5.99
C ASN A 190 -2.07 1.08 6.51
N ALA A 191 -1.81 0.09 5.65
CA ALA A 191 -1.03 -1.08 5.99
C ALA A 191 -0.14 -1.52 4.83
N THR A 192 1.04 -1.99 5.19
CA THR A 192 1.91 -2.82 4.35
C THR A 192 1.88 -4.22 4.93
N THR A 193 1.58 -5.20 4.09
CA THR A 193 1.46 -6.60 4.47
C THR A 193 2.35 -7.46 3.61
N THR A 194 2.69 -8.64 4.12
CA THR A 194 3.18 -9.71 3.25
C THR A 194 2.07 -10.15 2.30
N PHE A 195 2.46 -10.77 1.19
CA PHE A 195 1.53 -11.36 0.26
C PHE A 195 2.07 -12.72 -0.21
N ALA A 196 1.25 -13.75 -0.08
CA ALA A 196 1.57 -15.09 -0.56
C ALA A 196 0.33 -15.72 -1.21
N PRO A 197 0.43 -16.18 -2.47
CA PRO A 197 -0.58 -17.05 -3.05
C PRO A 197 -0.86 -18.26 -2.14
N ALA A 198 -2.13 -18.62 -2.01
CA ALA A 198 -2.51 -19.84 -1.33
C ALA A 198 -2.00 -21.07 -2.12
N ALA A 199 -1.89 -22.21 -1.42
CA ALA A 199 -1.36 -23.43 -2.03
C ALA A 199 -2.20 -23.85 -3.26
N GLY A 200 -1.56 -23.99 -4.41
CA GLY A 200 -2.22 -24.34 -5.67
C GLY A 200 -2.81 -23.16 -6.46
N GLU A 201 -2.78 -21.93 -5.92
CA GLU A 201 -3.43 -20.77 -6.54
C GLU A 201 -2.48 -19.87 -7.34
N ALA A 202 -1.22 -20.27 -7.53
CA ALA A 202 -0.25 -19.49 -8.29
C ALA A 202 -0.72 -19.20 -9.74
N GLY A 203 -1.54 -20.08 -10.33
CA GLY A 203 -2.11 -19.88 -11.66
C GLY A 203 -3.09 -18.70 -11.76
N PHE A 204 -3.69 -18.28 -10.64
CA PHE A 204 -4.50 -17.06 -10.58
C PHE A 204 -3.64 -15.79 -10.74
N PHE A 205 -2.40 -15.83 -10.24
CA PHE A 205 -1.45 -14.72 -10.23
C PHE A 205 -0.51 -14.81 -11.46
N ALA A 206 -1.06 -14.53 -12.64
CA ALA A 206 -0.42 -14.85 -13.91
C ALA A 206 0.85 -14.05 -14.22
N ASN A 207 0.90 -12.77 -13.85
CA ASN A 207 2.08 -11.93 -14.09
C ASN A 207 2.23 -10.86 -12.99
N PRO A 208 3.44 -10.61 -12.46
CA PRO A 208 4.71 -11.29 -12.77
C PRO A 208 4.72 -12.77 -12.37
N THR A 209 5.52 -13.60 -13.07
CA THR A 209 5.59 -15.06 -12.83
C THR A 209 6.01 -15.38 -11.40
N THR A 210 6.97 -14.62 -10.86
CA THR A 210 7.13 -14.49 -9.42
C THR A 210 6.28 -13.32 -8.98
N PHE A 211 5.09 -13.62 -8.45
CA PHE A 211 4.17 -12.58 -8.03
C PHE A 211 4.74 -11.76 -6.87
N TYR A 212 4.19 -10.56 -6.69
CA TYR A 212 4.57 -9.64 -5.63
C TYR A 212 4.46 -10.27 -4.24
N ASN A 213 5.39 -9.92 -3.34
CA ASN A 213 5.45 -10.42 -1.97
C ASN A 213 4.97 -9.39 -0.93
N LEU A 214 4.65 -8.17 -1.38
CA LEU A 214 4.06 -7.12 -0.57
C LEU A 214 2.72 -6.69 -1.14
N ALA A 215 1.81 -6.34 -0.24
CA ALA A 215 0.58 -5.64 -0.54
C ALA A 215 0.48 -4.36 0.29
N PHE A 216 -0.06 -3.31 -0.32
CA PHE A 216 -0.28 -2.02 0.29
C PHE A 216 -1.76 -1.70 0.26
N ALA A 217 -2.29 -1.23 1.39
CA ALA A 217 -3.67 -0.84 1.52
C ALA A 217 -3.78 0.53 2.17
N ALA A 218 -4.70 1.36 1.69
CA ALA A 218 -4.97 2.68 2.26
C ALA A 218 -6.46 3.01 2.19
N PHE A 219 -6.99 3.54 3.29
CA PHE A 219 -8.41 3.80 3.48
C PHE A 219 -8.62 5.14 4.16
N THR A 220 -9.66 5.86 3.74
CA THR A 220 -10.18 7.02 4.44
C THR A 220 -11.69 7.02 4.28
N ASN A 221 -12.41 7.06 5.40
CA ASN A 221 -13.84 6.87 5.42
C ASN A 221 -14.52 8.16 5.86
N THR A 222 -15.37 8.68 5.00
CA THR A 222 -16.16 9.88 5.28
C THR A 222 -17.21 9.58 6.34
N VAL A 223 -17.71 10.64 7.00
CA VAL A 223 -18.75 10.51 8.04
C VAL A 223 -20.01 9.77 7.56
N SER A 224 -20.37 9.88 6.28
CA SER A 224 -21.52 9.18 5.71
C SER A 224 -21.33 7.67 5.56
N GLN A 225 -20.09 7.18 5.64
CA GLN A 225 -19.74 5.77 5.56
C GLN A 225 -19.53 5.16 6.95
N VAL A 226 -19.53 5.97 8.01
CA VAL A 226 -19.29 5.55 9.38
C VAL A 226 -20.61 5.55 10.15
N GLU A 227 -20.95 4.41 10.73
CA GLU A 227 -22.05 4.28 11.68
C GLU A 227 -21.46 4.16 13.08
N VAL A 228 -21.63 5.19 13.90
CA VAL A 228 -21.20 5.19 15.31
C VAL A 228 -22.21 4.41 16.14
N ILE A 229 -21.76 3.35 16.82
CA ILE A 229 -22.58 2.54 17.71
C ILE A 229 -22.47 3.08 19.14
N SER A 230 -21.24 3.41 19.56
CA SER A 230 -20.92 4.04 20.84
C SER A 230 -19.65 4.90 20.72
N SER A 231 -19.22 5.55 21.79
CA SER A 231 -17.95 6.30 21.81
C SER A 231 -16.70 5.42 21.60
N THR A 232 -16.86 4.10 21.68
CA THR A 232 -15.81 3.08 21.63
C THR A 232 -16.05 2.04 20.52
N GLU A 233 -17.11 2.18 19.74
CA GLU A 233 -17.51 1.15 18.77
C GLU A 233 -18.16 1.80 17.55
N PHE A 234 -17.73 1.39 16.37
CA PHE A 234 -18.28 1.90 15.11
C PHE A 234 -18.15 0.87 13.99
N ARG A 235 -18.97 1.07 12.96
CA ARG A 235 -18.90 0.32 11.72
C ARG A 235 -18.54 1.22 10.57
N ILE A 236 -17.82 0.67 9.60
CA ILE A 236 -17.67 1.25 8.27
C ILE A 236 -18.61 0.48 7.36
N ARG A 237 -19.61 1.16 6.80
CA ARG A 237 -20.69 0.51 6.05
C ARG A 237 -20.46 0.39 4.56
N GLN A 238 -19.62 1.24 3.97
CA GLN A 238 -19.18 1.21 2.56
C GLN A 238 -17.98 2.16 2.37
N GLY A 239 -16.89 1.90 3.09
CA GLY A 239 -15.70 2.74 3.08
C GLY A 239 -14.91 2.66 1.77
N GLY A 240 -14.30 3.75 1.32
CA GLY A 240 -13.47 3.75 0.11
C GLY A 240 -12.01 3.38 0.41
N GLY A 241 -11.39 2.60 -0.48
CA GLY A 241 -9.96 2.32 -0.39
C GLY A 241 -9.36 1.74 -1.64
N ALA A 242 -8.04 1.65 -1.61
CA ALA A 242 -7.22 1.09 -2.66
C ALA A 242 -6.31 0.00 -2.11
N PHE A 243 -6.05 -1.01 -2.93
CA PHE A 243 -5.13 -2.09 -2.66
C PHE A 243 -4.21 -2.29 -3.88
N ASN A 244 -2.91 -2.32 -3.67
CA ASN A 244 -1.92 -2.51 -4.72
C ASN A 244 -0.74 -3.35 -4.21
N PHE A 245 0.21 -3.65 -5.10
CA PHE A 245 1.29 -4.59 -4.85
C PHE A 245 2.66 -3.95 -5.01
N GLY A 246 3.66 -4.59 -4.44
CA GLY A 246 5.04 -4.30 -4.77
C GLY A 246 6.01 -5.40 -4.38
N ILE A 247 7.28 -5.15 -4.69
CA ILE A 247 8.40 -5.97 -4.26
C ILE A 247 9.14 -5.25 -3.13
N THR A 248 9.65 -6.01 -2.15
CA THR A 248 10.74 -5.49 -1.32
C THR A 248 11.90 -5.11 -2.25
N PRO A 249 12.37 -3.84 -2.29
CA PRO A 249 13.52 -3.49 -3.11
C PRO A 249 14.71 -4.34 -2.67
N VAL A 250 15.08 -5.31 -3.50
CA VAL A 250 16.35 -6.02 -3.33
C VAL A 250 17.38 -5.14 -4.02
N PRO A 251 18.39 -4.59 -3.32
CA PRO A 251 19.41 -3.81 -3.99
C PRO A 251 20.08 -4.70 -5.03
N GLU A 252 19.97 -4.31 -6.30
CA GLU A 252 20.50 -5.13 -7.38
C GLU A 252 22.03 -5.18 -7.30
N PRO A 253 22.67 -6.29 -7.70
CA PRO A 253 24.13 -6.41 -7.74
C PRO A 253 24.81 -5.26 -8.48
N GLU A 254 24.13 -4.70 -9.49
CA GLU A 254 24.60 -3.59 -10.30
C GLU A 254 24.68 -2.26 -9.53
N THR A 255 23.79 -2.04 -8.55
CA THR A 255 23.87 -0.86 -7.67
C THR A 255 25.11 -0.93 -6.79
N TYR A 256 25.43 -2.13 -6.29
CA TYR A 256 26.68 -2.35 -5.57
C TYR A 256 27.89 -2.23 -6.50
N ALA A 257 27.82 -2.75 -7.73
CA ALA A 257 28.89 -2.62 -8.70
C ALA A 257 29.14 -1.16 -9.08
N LEU A 258 28.10 -0.33 -9.25
CA LEU A 258 28.23 1.10 -9.52
C LEU A 258 28.72 1.88 -8.30
N MET A 259 28.28 1.54 -7.10
CA MET A 259 28.82 2.11 -5.86
C MET A 259 30.31 1.78 -5.73
N LEU A 260 30.70 0.52 -5.95
CA LEU A 260 32.09 0.07 -5.90
C LEU A 260 32.92 0.67 -7.02
N ALA A 261 32.38 0.80 -8.23
CA ALA A 261 33.03 1.47 -9.35
C ALA A 261 33.23 2.97 -9.06
N GLY A 262 32.23 3.62 -8.47
CA GLY A 262 32.33 5.01 -7.99
C GLY A 262 33.41 5.16 -6.92
N LEU A 263 33.45 4.26 -5.93
CA LEU A 263 34.49 4.24 -4.90
C LEU A 263 35.89 3.98 -5.50
N GLY A 264 35.98 3.06 -6.46
CA GLY A 264 37.20 2.75 -7.21
C GLY A 264 37.71 3.96 -7.99
N ALA A 265 36.81 4.70 -8.65
CA ALA A 265 37.17 5.93 -9.36
C ALA A 265 37.67 7.02 -8.39
N ILE A 266 37.02 7.19 -7.23
CA ILE A 266 37.44 8.16 -6.21
C ILE A 266 38.82 7.82 -5.64
N THR A 267 39.06 6.55 -5.31
CA THR A 267 40.38 6.10 -4.79
C THR A 267 41.48 6.25 -5.83
N PHE A 268 41.20 5.98 -7.11
CA PHE A 268 42.15 6.19 -8.20
C PHE A 268 42.52 7.67 -8.36
N VAL A 269 41.53 8.57 -8.34
CA VAL A 269 41.75 10.02 -8.42
C VAL A 269 42.52 10.52 -7.20
N ALA A 270 42.19 10.05 -6.00
CA ALA A 270 42.90 10.41 -4.77
C ALA A 270 44.38 9.97 -4.81
N ARG A 271 44.67 8.77 -5.33
CA ARG A 271 46.05 8.27 -5.52
C ARG A 271 46.84 9.16 -6.48
N ARG A 272 46.23 9.58 -7.58
CA ARG A 272 46.88 10.44 -8.59
C ARG A 272 47.21 11.85 -8.11
N ARG A 273 46.64 12.30 -6.98
CA ARG A 273 46.91 13.62 -6.38
C ARG A 273 48.06 13.59 -5.36
N ARG A 274 48.50 12.41 -4.93
CA ARG A 274 49.60 12.24 -3.97
C ARG A 274 50.94 11.84 -4.61
N ALA A 275 50.92 11.42 -5.87
CA ALA A 275 52.12 11.29 -6.70
C ALA A 275 52.36 12.60 -7.46
#